data_AF-A0A521XSG4-F1
#
_entry.id   AF-A0A521XSG4-F1
#
_cell.length_a   1.000
_cell.length_b   1.000
_cell.length_c   1.000
_cell.angle_alpha   90.00
_cell.angle_beta   90.00
_cell.angle_gamma   90.00
#
_symmetry.space_group_name_H-M   'P 1'
#
loop_
_entity.id
_entity.type
_entity.pdbx_description
1 polymer ?
#
loop_
_entity_poly.entity_id
_entity_poly.type
_entity_poly.pdbx_seq_one_letter_code
_entity_poly.pdbx_strand_id
1 'polypeptide(L)'
;MTKEPDEDLIEATIRRVAEAKAARLTGGPAPDDAAEIESVPAPPATPEPAVNAVPSVEEDRIAETIRRVAEAKAARAAESRPVAAEEPAAPPAPRPAVAEKPLPPPAARPIGNPVPAPALQPAVVATSKPRAADDGWAEAVAELRRELTETQRKLRALSERFEASLARVAEPQSARPVAVEAPDDDGDWDDAPPLPRIPMGQPLRPAILRDPSPQTATAAHLEPEPETIIDTRPLPKPLPPLHAEPKRGLDLLPRTYRITVEDKRRGVDLVPLHRALLGMDGVRDMSLLSYSNGVAIVAVDMVDELEPQMLEGAISRAMARGAKVEVHNDTTMVVKLAEE
;
A
#
# COMPACT_ATOMS: atom_id res chain seq x y z
N MET A 1 -37.70 30.29 -2.66
CA MET A 1 -36.47 29.76 -3.29
C MET A 1 -35.39 30.81 -3.12
N THR A 2 -34.79 30.84 -1.94
CA THR A 2 -33.67 31.73 -1.59
C THR A 2 -32.42 30.90 -1.76
N LYS A 3 -31.60 31.22 -2.77
CA LYS A 3 -30.26 30.62 -2.91
C LYS A 3 -29.43 31.03 -1.70
N GLU A 4 -28.80 30.06 -1.05
CA GLU A 4 -27.97 30.30 0.12
C GLU A 4 -26.70 31.06 -0.28
N PRO A 5 -26.33 32.14 0.42
CA PRO A 5 -25.19 32.99 0.07
C PRO A 5 -23.83 32.28 0.11
N ASP A 6 -23.78 31.08 0.69
CA ASP A 6 -22.57 30.28 0.83
C ASP A 6 -22.18 29.56 -0.47
N GLU A 7 -23.14 29.26 -1.35
CA GLU A 7 -22.88 28.54 -2.60
C GLU A 7 -22.11 29.43 -3.61
N ASP A 8 -22.44 30.72 -3.68
CA ASP A 8 -21.75 31.70 -4.53
C ASP A 8 -20.31 31.96 -4.05
N LEU A 9 -20.05 31.90 -2.75
CA LEU A 9 -18.70 32.03 -2.16
C LEU A 9 -17.82 30.81 -2.49
N ILE A 10 -18.42 29.62 -2.47
CA ILE A 10 -17.75 28.37 -2.85
C ILE A 10 -17.42 28.39 -4.35
N GLU A 11 -18.36 28.79 -5.22
CA GLU A 11 -18.13 28.92 -6.66
C GLU A 11 -17.06 29.95 -7.00
N ALA A 12 -17.05 31.10 -6.32
CA ALA A 12 -16.02 32.13 -6.48
C ALA A 12 -14.63 31.62 -6.10
N THR A 13 -14.53 30.80 -5.05
CA THR A 13 -13.27 30.23 -4.58
C THR A 13 -12.74 29.18 -5.55
N ILE A 14 -13.61 28.29 -6.05
CA ILE A 14 -13.25 27.27 -7.05
C ILE A 14 -12.73 27.94 -8.33
N ARG A 15 -13.39 29.01 -8.79
CA ARG A 15 -12.98 29.76 -9.99
C ARG A 15 -11.60 30.39 -9.81
N ARG A 16 -11.33 31.00 -8.65
CA ARG A 16 -10.04 31.62 -8.33
C ARG A 16 -8.89 30.60 -8.30
N VAL A 17 -9.15 29.41 -7.75
CA VAL A 17 -8.15 28.33 -7.70
C VAL A 17 -7.88 27.76 -9.09
N ALA A 18 -8.90 27.63 -9.94
CA ALA A 18 -8.74 27.19 -11.32
C ALA A 18 -7.92 28.20 -12.16
N GLU A 19 -8.18 29.50 -12.01
CA GLU A 19 -7.42 30.55 -12.70
C GLU A 19 -5.96 30.62 -12.22
N ALA A 20 -5.72 30.52 -10.90
CA ALA A 20 -4.36 30.49 -10.36
C ALA A 20 -3.57 29.25 -10.82
N LYS A 21 -4.26 28.11 -11.00
CA LYS A 21 -3.64 26.88 -11.53
C LYS A 21 -3.35 26.98 -13.03
N ALA A 22 -4.23 27.61 -13.80
CA ALA A 22 -4.00 27.86 -15.23
C ALA A 22 -2.81 28.80 -15.44
N ALA A 23 -2.71 29.89 -14.67
CA ALA A 23 -1.60 30.85 -14.75
C ALA A 23 -0.23 30.22 -14.47
N ARG A 24 -0.17 29.24 -13.55
CA ARG A 24 1.07 28.50 -13.25
C ARG A 24 1.46 27.51 -14.34
N LEU A 25 0.50 26.92 -15.06
CA LEU A 25 0.80 25.99 -16.17
C LEU A 25 1.27 26.71 -17.43
N THR A 26 0.85 27.96 -17.66
CA THR A 26 1.21 28.72 -18.86
C THR A 26 2.52 29.51 -18.75
N GLY A 27 3.27 29.38 -17.64
CA GLY A 27 4.62 29.97 -17.53
C GLY A 27 4.68 31.48 -17.77
N GLY A 28 3.64 32.23 -17.37
CA GLY A 28 3.59 33.67 -17.56
C GLY A 28 4.60 34.41 -16.67
N PRO A 29 5.29 35.45 -17.18
CA PRO A 29 6.26 36.22 -16.40
C PRO A 29 5.57 36.95 -15.24
N ALA A 30 6.23 36.96 -14.08
CA ALA A 30 5.80 37.70 -12.91
C ALA A 30 5.69 39.21 -13.24
N PRO A 31 4.70 39.94 -12.69
CA PRO A 31 4.67 41.39 -12.82
C PRO A 31 5.80 42.00 -11.97
N ASP A 32 6.73 42.66 -12.67
CA ASP A 32 7.68 43.62 -12.13
C ASP A 32 6.91 44.81 -11.53
N ASP A 33 6.91 44.92 -10.20
CA ASP A 33 6.65 46.20 -9.53
C ASP A 33 7.99 46.87 -9.22
N ALA A 34 8.22 47.95 -9.96
CA ALA A 34 9.37 48.82 -9.87
C ALA A 34 9.33 49.64 -8.57
N ALA A 35 10.44 49.62 -7.84
CA ALA A 35 10.81 50.71 -6.93
C ALA A 35 12.26 51.11 -7.23
N GLU A 36 12.40 52.33 -7.77
CA GLU A 36 13.64 53.08 -7.94
C GLU A 36 14.47 53.10 -6.66
N ILE A 37 15.72 52.62 -6.72
CA ILE A 37 16.79 53.13 -5.84
C ILE A 37 18.13 53.14 -6.60
N GLU A 38 18.47 54.34 -7.07
CA GLU A 38 19.77 55.01 -6.90
C GLU A 38 21.08 54.25 -7.21
N SER A 39 21.60 54.58 -8.39
CA SER A 39 23.00 54.64 -8.84
C SER A 39 24.14 54.54 -7.80
N VAL A 40 25.02 53.55 -8.01
CA VAL A 40 26.42 53.54 -7.53
C VAL A 40 27.33 52.99 -8.67
N PRO A 41 28.50 53.60 -8.97
CA PRO A 41 29.28 53.28 -10.16
C PRO A 41 30.19 52.04 -10.01
N ALA A 42 30.43 51.38 -11.14
CA ALA A 42 31.22 50.16 -11.32
C ALA A 42 32.74 50.34 -11.18
N PRO A 43 33.48 49.26 -10.82
CA PRO A 43 34.86 49.02 -11.22
C PRO A 43 34.98 47.83 -12.22
N PRO A 44 36.14 47.64 -12.87
CA PRO A 44 36.21 47.20 -14.26
C PRO A 44 36.24 45.69 -14.52
N ALA A 45 35.87 45.39 -15.76
CA ALA A 45 35.82 44.11 -16.47
C ALA A 45 36.84 43.03 -16.05
N THR A 46 36.28 41.86 -15.73
CA THR A 46 36.95 40.54 -15.84
C THR A 46 36.21 39.76 -16.94
N PRO A 47 36.89 39.14 -17.91
CA PRO A 47 36.20 38.44 -19.00
C PRO A 47 35.57 37.13 -18.50
N GLU A 48 34.26 36.99 -18.70
CA GLU A 48 33.52 35.74 -18.51
C GLU A 48 33.94 34.71 -19.58
N PRO A 49 34.12 33.42 -19.23
CA PRO A 49 34.21 32.37 -20.24
C PRO A 49 32.82 32.11 -20.83
N ALA A 50 32.75 32.11 -22.16
CA ALA A 50 31.57 31.78 -22.93
C ALA A 50 30.95 30.45 -22.49
N VAL A 51 29.71 30.51 -22.02
CA VAL A 51 28.87 29.33 -21.77
C VAL A 51 28.49 28.75 -23.12
N ASN A 52 29.27 27.78 -23.58
CA ASN A 52 28.92 26.96 -24.73
C ASN A 52 27.68 26.14 -24.38
N ALA A 53 26.54 26.51 -24.98
CA ALA A 53 25.35 25.69 -25.02
C ALA A 53 25.65 24.41 -25.82
N VAL A 54 25.85 23.29 -25.12
CA VAL A 54 25.84 21.95 -25.72
C VAL A 54 24.43 21.40 -25.56
N PRO A 55 23.65 21.19 -26.63
CA PRO A 55 22.27 20.73 -26.52
C PRO A 55 22.17 19.19 -26.41
N SER A 56 21.37 18.74 -25.44
CA SER A 56 20.29 17.74 -25.58
C SER A 56 20.60 16.26 -25.88
N VAL A 57 21.81 15.84 -26.23
CA VAL A 57 22.08 14.41 -26.53
C VAL A 57 21.98 13.51 -25.29
N GLU A 58 22.27 14.05 -24.11
CA GLU A 58 22.29 13.27 -22.87
C GLU A 58 20.89 13.14 -22.24
N GLU A 59 20.04 14.17 -22.39
CA GLU A 59 18.65 14.13 -21.93
C GLU A 59 17.81 13.12 -22.74
N ASP A 60 18.03 13.03 -24.05
CA ASP A 60 17.35 12.05 -24.90
C ASP A 60 17.73 10.60 -24.56
N ARG A 61 19.00 10.36 -24.19
CA ARG A 61 19.47 9.04 -23.72
C ARG A 61 18.85 8.67 -22.38
N ILE A 62 18.71 9.62 -21.47
CA ILE A 62 18.06 9.41 -20.17
C ILE A 62 16.57 9.10 -20.38
N ALA A 63 15.88 9.84 -21.25
CA ALA A 63 14.48 9.61 -21.58
C ALA A 63 14.23 8.22 -22.21
N GLU A 64 15.10 7.79 -23.14
CA GLU A 64 15.01 6.47 -23.76
C GLU A 64 15.28 5.34 -22.75
N THR A 65 16.21 5.56 -21.82
CA THR A 65 16.53 4.59 -20.76
C THR A 65 15.36 4.44 -19.78
N ILE A 66 14.72 5.55 -19.39
CA ILE A 66 13.52 5.53 -18.54
C ILE A 66 12.38 4.78 -19.22
N ARG A 67 12.19 4.98 -20.54
CA ARG A 67 11.17 4.28 -21.31
C ARG A 67 11.44 2.76 -21.37
N ARG A 68 12.68 2.34 -21.60
CA ARG A 68 13.06 0.92 -21.59
C ARG A 68 12.89 0.28 -20.21
N VAL A 69 13.22 0.99 -19.13
CA VAL A 69 13.04 0.49 -17.76
C VAL A 69 11.56 0.38 -17.42
N ALA A 70 10.73 1.33 -17.85
CA ALA A 70 9.27 1.27 -17.65
C ALA A 70 8.64 0.11 -18.43
N GLU A 71 9.02 -0.11 -19.69
CA GLU A 71 8.55 -1.26 -20.48
C GLU A 71 9.03 -2.59 -19.90
N ALA A 72 10.29 -2.69 -19.48
CA ALA A 72 10.82 -3.90 -18.84
C ALA A 72 10.14 -4.18 -17.49
N LYS A 73 9.81 -3.12 -16.72
CA LYS A 73 9.08 -3.25 -15.45
C LYS A 73 7.62 -3.64 -15.68
N ALA A 74 6.98 -3.14 -16.74
CA ALA A 74 5.64 -3.54 -17.14
C ALA A 74 5.58 -4.99 -17.65
N ALA A 75 6.57 -5.42 -18.45
CA ALA A 75 6.70 -6.80 -18.91
C ALA A 75 6.93 -7.76 -17.72
N ARG A 76 7.82 -7.39 -16.79
CA ARG A 76 8.10 -8.19 -15.60
C ARG A 76 6.93 -8.24 -14.62
N ALA A 77 6.16 -7.16 -14.49
CA ALA A 77 4.93 -7.14 -13.69
C ALA A 77 3.80 -7.97 -14.33
N ALA A 78 3.79 -8.11 -15.66
CA ALA A 78 2.88 -9.01 -16.37
C ALA A 78 3.31 -10.49 -16.27
N GLU A 79 4.62 -10.77 -16.20
CA GLU A 79 5.18 -12.12 -16.02
C GLU A 79 5.20 -12.61 -14.57
N SER A 80 5.29 -11.72 -13.58
CA SER A 80 5.36 -12.10 -12.17
C SER A 80 3.99 -12.08 -11.50
N ARG A 81 3.24 -13.18 -11.61
CA ARG A 81 2.23 -13.59 -10.62
C ARG A 81 2.71 -14.87 -9.94
N PRO A 82 2.63 -14.97 -8.59
CA PRO A 82 3.54 -15.82 -7.82
C PRO A 82 3.32 -17.31 -8.07
N VAL A 83 4.43 -17.99 -8.34
CA VAL A 83 4.60 -19.43 -8.21
C VAL A 83 4.41 -19.77 -6.74
N ALA A 84 3.33 -20.47 -6.41
CA ALA A 84 3.26 -21.27 -5.20
C ALA A 84 3.81 -22.66 -5.53
N ALA A 85 4.78 -23.08 -4.75
CA ALA A 85 5.53 -24.33 -4.86
C ALA A 85 4.69 -25.59 -4.58
N GLU A 86 5.19 -26.72 -5.13
CA GLU A 86 4.98 -28.15 -4.82
C GLU A 86 4.64 -28.44 -3.33
N GLU A 87 3.88 -29.46 -2.90
CA GLU A 87 3.75 -30.88 -3.30
C GLU A 87 2.56 -31.48 -2.48
N PRO A 88 1.75 -32.43 -3.01
CA PRO A 88 1.09 -33.39 -2.12
C PRO A 88 1.60 -34.81 -2.43
N ALA A 89 2.30 -35.34 -1.44
CA ALA A 89 2.68 -36.73 -1.30
C ALA A 89 1.51 -37.70 -1.59
N ALA A 90 1.88 -38.86 -2.14
CA ALA A 90 1.01 -39.98 -2.47
C ALA A 90 0.00 -40.35 -1.35
N PRO A 91 -1.21 -40.83 -1.72
CA PRO A 91 -2.19 -41.27 -0.74
C PRO A 91 -1.69 -42.51 0.02
N PRO A 92 -1.69 -42.53 1.37
CA PRO A 92 -1.46 -43.77 2.10
C PRO A 92 -2.63 -44.74 1.88
N ALA A 93 -2.29 -46.00 1.65
CA ALA A 93 -3.20 -47.12 1.48
C ALA A 93 -4.26 -47.22 2.60
N PRO A 94 -5.46 -47.78 2.32
CA PRO A 94 -6.51 -47.94 3.32
C PRO A 94 -6.03 -48.82 4.48
N ARG A 95 -5.97 -48.25 5.69
CA ARG A 95 -5.76 -49.01 6.93
C ARG A 95 -7.04 -49.78 7.31
N PRO A 96 -6.93 -51.03 7.79
CA PRO A 96 -8.08 -51.86 8.16
C PRO A 96 -8.83 -51.29 9.37
N ALA A 97 -10.15 -51.50 9.39
CA ALA A 97 -11.07 -51.09 10.43
C ALA A 97 -10.60 -51.54 11.82
N VAL A 98 -10.32 -50.58 12.70
CA VAL A 98 -10.11 -50.82 14.12
C VAL A 98 -11.48 -50.78 14.80
N ALA A 99 -11.84 -51.90 15.44
CA ALA A 99 -13.06 -52.08 16.18
C ALA A 99 -13.26 -51.00 17.25
N GLU A 100 -14.37 -50.28 17.15
CA GLU A 100 -14.83 -49.37 18.20
C GLU A 100 -15.13 -50.17 19.48
N LYS A 101 -14.45 -49.77 20.55
CA LYS A 101 -14.66 -50.29 21.90
C LYS A 101 -15.98 -49.69 22.44
N PRO A 102 -16.92 -50.49 22.98
CA PRO A 102 -18.19 -49.96 23.45
C PRO A 102 -18.00 -49.11 24.72
N LEU A 103 -18.54 -47.89 24.71
CA LEU A 103 -18.67 -47.07 25.92
C LEU A 103 -19.67 -47.72 26.91
N PRO A 104 -19.45 -47.60 28.23
CA PRO A 104 -20.37 -48.10 29.24
C PRO A 104 -21.66 -47.24 29.34
N PRO A 105 -22.80 -47.83 29.75
CA PRO A 105 -24.09 -47.13 29.80
C PRO A 105 -24.16 -46.12 30.97
N PRO A 106 -24.91 -45.00 30.80
CA PRO A 106 -25.12 -44.05 31.87
C PRO A 106 -26.02 -44.63 32.97
N ALA A 107 -25.59 -44.42 34.21
CA ALA A 107 -26.28 -44.85 35.42
C ALA A 107 -27.68 -44.22 35.54
N ALA A 108 -28.65 -45.09 35.84
CA ALA A 108 -30.02 -44.73 36.17
C ALA A 108 -30.10 -43.81 37.39
N ARG A 109 -30.87 -42.72 37.29
CA ARG A 109 -31.38 -41.99 38.44
C ARG A 109 -32.87 -42.32 38.64
N PRO A 110 -33.35 -42.46 39.89
CA PRO A 110 -34.68 -42.95 40.16
C PRO A 110 -35.78 -41.89 40.03
N ILE A 111 -36.85 -42.33 39.38
CA ILE A 111 -38.28 -42.06 39.53
C ILE A 111 -38.69 -41.06 40.64
N GLY A 112 -39.42 -40.01 40.23
CA GLY A 112 -40.19 -39.14 41.12
C GLY A 112 -41.27 -38.32 40.37
N ASN A 113 -42.50 -38.83 40.45
CA ASN A 113 -43.82 -38.21 40.22
C ASN A 113 -44.35 -37.95 38.79
N PRO A 114 -45.56 -38.48 38.45
CA PRO A 114 -46.30 -38.10 37.26
C PRO A 114 -47.17 -36.86 37.49
N VAL A 115 -47.14 -35.92 36.53
CA VAL A 115 -48.15 -34.86 36.39
C VAL A 115 -48.85 -35.09 35.04
N PRO A 116 -50.19 -35.12 34.97
CA PRO A 116 -50.91 -35.45 33.75
C PRO A 116 -50.87 -34.33 32.70
N ALA A 117 -50.82 -34.77 31.44
CA ALA A 117 -50.74 -33.98 30.23
C ALA A 117 -51.94 -33.04 29.99
N PRO A 118 -51.76 -31.92 29.28
CA PRO A 118 -52.80 -31.35 28.44
C PRO A 118 -52.69 -31.88 27.01
N ALA A 119 -53.82 -32.34 26.49
CA ALA A 119 -53.99 -32.80 25.12
C ALA A 119 -53.69 -31.68 24.11
N LEU A 120 -52.77 -31.94 23.18
CA LEU A 120 -52.61 -31.16 21.96
C LEU A 120 -53.16 -31.97 20.78
N GLN A 121 -54.05 -31.32 20.04
CA GLN A 121 -54.82 -31.86 18.92
C GLN A 121 -53.90 -32.19 17.72
N PRO A 122 -54.25 -33.19 16.89
CA PRO A 122 -53.51 -33.45 15.65
C PRO A 122 -53.83 -32.36 14.61
N ALA A 123 -52.84 -31.52 14.32
CA ALA A 123 -52.89 -30.61 13.18
C ALA A 123 -52.79 -31.40 11.88
N VAL A 124 -53.75 -31.16 11.00
CA VAL A 124 -53.88 -31.75 9.67
C VAL A 124 -52.65 -31.36 8.84
N VAL A 125 -51.82 -32.33 8.49
CA VAL A 125 -50.66 -32.14 7.60
C VAL A 125 -51.18 -31.90 6.18
N ALA A 126 -51.19 -30.65 5.77
CA ALA A 126 -51.33 -30.29 4.36
C ALA A 126 -50.07 -30.76 3.62
N THR A 127 -50.22 -31.74 2.72
CA THR A 127 -49.18 -32.17 1.80
C THR A 127 -49.01 -31.10 0.71
N SER A 128 -48.23 -30.06 1.01
CA SER A 128 -47.78 -29.08 0.03
C SER A 128 -46.72 -29.71 -0.85
N LYS A 129 -47.08 -29.96 -2.11
CA LYS A 129 -46.21 -30.43 -3.18
C LYS A 129 -45.12 -29.37 -3.46
N PRO A 130 -43.81 -29.62 -3.23
CA PRO A 130 -42.79 -28.70 -3.69
C PRO A 130 -42.66 -28.87 -5.21
N ARG A 131 -43.06 -27.84 -5.95
CA ARG A 131 -42.96 -27.79 -7.41
C ARG A 131 -42.31 -26.46 -7.78
N ALA A 132 -41.23 -26.55 -8.56
CA ALA A 132 -40.56 -25.51 -9.35
C ALA A 132 -39.31 -24.77 -8.79
N ALA A 133 -38.82 -25.08 -7.58
CA ALA A 133 -37.56 -24.46 -7.10
C ALA A 133 -36.28 -25.26 -7.44
N ASP A 134 -36.40 -26.57 -7.70
CA ASP A 134 -35.23 -27.45 -7.90
C ASP A 134 -34.60 -27.34 -9.30
N ASP A 135 -35.38 -26.95 -10.32
CA ASP A 135 -34.91 -26.92 -11.71
C ASP A 135 -33.86 -25.80 -11.94
N GLY A 136 -34.01 -24.65 -11.28
CA GLY A 136 -33.08 -23.52 -11.41
C GLY A 136 -31.72 -23.77 -10.76
N TRP A 137 -31.67 -24.56 -9.68
CA TRP A 137 -30.41 -24.91 -9.02
C TRP A 137 -29.61 -25.92 -9.84
N ALA A 138 -30.29 -26.88 -10.48
CA ALA A 138 -29.66 -27.83 -11.37
C ALA A 138 -29.03 -27.15 -12.61
N GLU A 139 -29.69 -26.15 -13.18
CA GLU A 139 -29.16 -25.36 -14.30
C GLU A 139 -27.95 -24.51 -13.88
N ALA A 140 -28.03 -23.82 -12.74
CA ALA A 140 -26.90 -23.05 -12.19
C ALA A 140 -25.68 -23.94 -11.91
N VAL A 141 -25.88 -25.15 -11.37
CA VAL A 141 -24.77 -26.11 -11.15
C VAL A 141 -24.19 -26.61 -12.47
N ALA A 142 -25.02 -26.79 -13.50
CA ALA A 142 -24.55 -27.19 -14.82
C ALA A 142 -23.72 -26.08 -15.50
N GLU A 143 -24.13 -24.82 -15.35
CA GLU A 143 -23.38 -23.66 -15.83
C GLU A 143 -22.03 -23.52 -15.12
N LEU A 144 -22.02 -23.60 -13.79
CA LEU A 144 -20.78 -23.53 -13.01
C LEU A 144 -19.80 -24.65 -13.36
N ARG A 145 -20.31 -25.85 -13.64
CA ARG A 145 -19.48 -26.98 -14.12
C ARG A 145 -18.91 -26.71 -15.51
N ARG A 146 -19.65 -26.08 -16.41
CA ARG A 146 -19.14 -25.71 -17.75
C ARG A 146 -18.02 -24.68 -17.62
N GLU A 147 -18.20 -23.64 -16.82
CA GLU A 147 -17.16 -22.64 -16.56
C GLU A 147 -15.91 -23.27 -15.94
N LEU A 148 -16.07 -24.20 -15.00
CA LEU A 148 -14.95 -24.93 -14.41
C LEU A 148 -14.20 -25.77 -15.46
N THR A 149 -14.91 -26.44 -16.37
CA THR A 149 -14.24 -27.22 -17.44
C THR A 149 -13.55 -26.32 -18.46
N GLU A 150 -14.10 -25.13 -18.74
CA GLU A 150 -13.49 -24.17 -19.65
C GLU A 150 -12.23 -23.55 -19.04
N THR A 151 -12.28 -23.17 -17.76
CA THR A 151 -11.10 -22.65 -17.04
C THR A 151 -10.00 -23.72 -16.96
N GLN A 152 -10.34 -24.98 -16.66
CA GLN A 152 -9.38 -26.09 -16.71
C GLN A 152 -8.75 -26.27 -18.10
N ARG A 153 -9.54 -26.14 -19.18
CA ARG A 153 -9.02 -26.21 -20.56
C ARG A 153 -8.08 -25.06 -20.87
N LYS A 154 -8.42 -23.84 -20.47
CA LYS A 154 -7.56 -22.65 -20.63
C LYS A 154 -6.24 -22.81 -19.88
N LEU A 155 -6.29 -23.33 -18.66
CA LEU A 155 -5.10 -23.53 -17.83
C LEU A 155 -4.15 -24.57 -18.44
N ARG A 156 -4.68 -25.68 -18.99
CA ARG A 156 -3.88 -26.67 -19.73
C ARG A 156 -3.27 -26.10 -21.02
N ALA A 157 -4.03 -25.31 -21.79
CA ALA A 157 -3.48 -24.65 -22.97
C ALA A 157 -2.36 -23.64 -22.62
N LEU A 158 -2.44 -23.02 -21.44
CA LEU A 158 -1.43 -22.09 -20.96
C LEU A 158 -0.17 -22.81 -20.47
N SER A 159 -0.31 -23.97 -19.81
CA SER A 159 0.83 -24.80 -19.43
C SER A 159 1.58 -25.33 -20.66
N GLU A 160 0.88 -25.77 -21.70
CA GLU A 160 1.50 -26.21 -22.96
C GLU A 160 2.29 -25.07 -23.64
N ARG A 161 1.77 -23.83 -23.60
CA ARG A 161 2.49 -22.64 -24.12
C ARG A 161 3.72 -22.31 -23.29
N PHE A 162 3.65 -22.49 -21.97
CA PHE A 162 4.77 -22.27 -21.09
C PHE A 162 5.88 -23.30 -21.34
N GLU A 163 5.54 -24.58 -21.46
CA GLU A 163 6.50 -25.63 -21.81
C GLU A 163 7.15 -25.40 -23.19
N ALA A 164 6.36 -25.01 -24.19
CA ALA A 164 6.88 -24.63 -25.50
C ALA A 164 7.82 -23.42 -25.45
N SER A 165 7.59 -22.48 -24.51
CA SER A 165 8.44 -21.31 -24.32
C SER A 165 9.74 -21.67 -23.61
N LEU A 166 9.68 -22.53 -22.58
CA LEU A 166 10.86 -23.07 -21.92
C LEU A 166 11.75 -23.87 -22.89
N ALA A 167 11.14 -24.67 -23.78
CA ALA A 167 11.88 -25.39 -24.82
C ALA A 167 12.66 -24.46 -25.76
N ARG A 168 12.10 -23.29 -26.11
CA ARG A 168 12.79 -22.26 -26.91
C ARG A 168 13.94 -21.59 -26.18
N VAL A 169 13.85 -21.43 -24.86
CA VAL A 169 14.94 -20.88 -24.04
C VAL A 169 16.05 -21.92 -23.83
N ALA A 170 15.67 -23.18 -23.72
CA ALA A 170 16.60 -24.30 -23.55
C ALA A 170 17.29 -24.72 -24.85
N GLU A 171 16.78 -24.33 -26.03
CA GLU A 171 17.54 -24.46 -27.27
C GLU A 171 18.82 -23.61 -27.12
N PRO A 172 20.00 -24.25 -27.04
CA PRO A 172 21.24 -23.50 -26.96
C PRO A 172 21.29 -22.64 -28.20
N GLN A 173 21.35 -21.32 -28.01
CA GLN A 173 21.64 -20.39 -29.09
C GLN A 173 22.94 -20.86 -29.69
N SER A 174 22.84 -21.63 -30.78
CA SER A 174 23.96 -22.22 -31.47
C SER A 174 24.80 -21.04 -31.88
N ALA A 175 25.90 -20.88 -31.14
CA ALA A 175 26.75 -19.72 -31.18
C ALA A 175 27.04 -19.44 -32.65
N ARG A 176 26.52 -18.31 -33.13
CA ARG A 176 26.99 -17.74 -34.38
C ARG A 176 28.51 -17.61 -34.18
N PRO A 177 29.35 -18.29 -34.99
CA PRO A 177 30.78 -18.17 -34.83
C PRO A 177 31.14 -16.72 -35.17
N VAL A 178 31.28 -15.90 -34.15
CA VAL A 178 31.98 -14.63 -34.25
C VAL A 178 33.43 -15.04 -34.42
N ALA A 179 33.93 -14.91 -35.65
CA ALA A 179 35.35 -15.03 -35.91
C ALA A 179 36.05 -13.94 -35.09
N VAL A 180 36.61 -14.34 -33.95
CA VAL A 180 37.52 -13.52 -33.16
C VAL A 180 38.87 -13.62 -33.85
N GLU A 181 39.24 -12.59 -34.62
CA GLU A 181 40.64 -12.34 -34.94
C GLU A 181 41.40 -12.19 -33.61
N ALA A 182 42.43 -13.00 -33.43
CA ALA A 182 43.30 -12.95 -32.28
C ALA A 182 44.04 -11.60 -32.26
N PRO A 183 43.92 -10.78 -31.19
CA PRO A 183 44.87 -9.71 -30.98
C PRO A 183 46.17 -10.32 -30.45
N ASP A 184 47.26 -10.00 -31.14
CA ASP A 184 48.62 -10.37 -30.78
C ASP A 184 48.94 -9.94 -29.34
N ASP A 185 49.47 -10.92 -28.63
CA ASP A 185 49.99 -10.89 -27.27
C ASP A 185 51.35 -10.18 -27.30
N ASP A 186 51.39 -8.88 -26.98
CA ASP A 186 52.62 -8.20 -26.53
C ASP A 186 52.27 -6.82 -25.91
N GLY A 187 52.14 -6.79 -24.58
CA GLY A 187 52.76 -5.76 -23.74
C GLY A 187 52.24 -4.32 -23.73
N ASP A 188 51.03 -4.09 -23.21
CA ASP A 188 50.71 -2.79 -22.57
C ASP A 188 49.57 -2.95 -21.53
N TRP A 189 49.93 -3.41 -20.34
CA TRP A 189 49.00 -3.53 -19.20
C TRP A 189 48.92 -2.24 -18.36
N ASP A 190 49.57 -1.15 -18.80
CA ASP A 190 49.57 0.15 -18.11
C ASP A 190 48.54 1.15 -18.66
N ASP A 191 47.76 0.78 -19.68
CA ASP A 191 46.76 1.66 -20.29
C ASP A 191 45.39 1.60 -19.57
N ALA A 192 45.43 1.67 -18.24
CA ALA A 192 44.24 1.95 -17.46
C ALA A 192 43.80 3.39 -17.75
N PRO A 193 42.58 3.63 -18.25
CA PRO A 193 42.12 4.98 -18.55
C PRO A 193 42.22 5.82 -17.27
N PRO A 194 42.84 7.02 -17.30
CA PRO A 194 42.99 7.85 -16.13
C PRO A 194 41.60 8.19 -15.59
N LEU A 195 41.25 7.60 -14.45
CA LEU A 195 40.00 7.92 -13.76
C LEU A 195 40.00 9.43 -13.49
N PRO A 196 38.95 10.17 -13.88
CA PRO A 196 38.85 11.60 -13.59
C PRO A 196 38.95 11.78 -12.08
N ARG A 197 40.00 12.47 -11.64
CA ARG A 197 40.19 12.87 -10.24
C ARG A 197 39.03 13.79 -9.88
N ILE A 198 38.01 13.25 -9.23
CA ILE A 198 36.95 14.03 -8.60
C ILE A 198 37.63 14.87 -7.53
N PRO A 199 37.61 16.21 -7.61
CA PRO A 199 38.16 17.05 -6.57
C PRO A 199 37.37 16.78 -5.29
N MET A 200 38.02 16.14 -4.30
CA MET A 200 37.56 16.12 -2.91
C MET A 200 37.68 17.54 -2.36
N GLY A 201 36.73 18.38 -2.75
CA GLY A 201 36.63 19.78 -2.36
C GLY A 201 35.24 20.04 -1.78
N GLN A 202 35.11 19.71 -0.50
CA GLN A 202 34.08 20.18 0.44
C GLN A 202 32.62 19.74 0.17
N PRO A 203 31.94 19.12 1.16
CA PRO A 203 30.49 19.10 1.12
C PRO A 203 29.99 20.54 1.24
N LEU A 204 29.22 20.99 0.25
CA LEU A 204 28.36 22.17 0.36
C LEU A 204 27.47 21.96 1.58
N ARG A 205 27.82 22.58 2.71
CA ARG A 205 26.90 22.72 3.83
C ARG A 205 25.73 23.55 3.30
N PRO A 206 24.48 23.03 3.26
CA PRO A 206 23.35 23.91 3.07
C PRO A 206 23.38 24.93 4.20
N ALA A 207 23.23 26.20 3.85
CA ALA A 207 23.14 27.28 4.81
C ALA A 207 22.09 26.90 5.84
N ILE A 208 22.52 26.84 7.09
CA ILE A 208 21.65 26.76 8.26
C ILE A 208 20.78 28.01 8.17
N LEU A 209 19.56 27.83 7.68
CA LEU A 209 18.50 28.83 7.80
C LEU A 209 18.23 28.94 9.30
N ARG A 210 18.92 29.91 9.91
CA ARG A 210 18.62 30.39 11.25
C ARG A 210 17.19 30.89 11.21
N ASP A 211 16.25 30.10 11.70
CA ASP A 211 14.95 30.62 12.09
C ASP A 211 15.18 31.70 13.15
N PRO A 212 14.75 32.95 12.92
CA PRO A 212 14.68 33.94 13.97
C PRO A 212 13.56 33.54 14.92
N SER A 213 13.97 33.30 16.17
CA SER A 213 13.16 33.31 17.38
C SER A 213 11.93 34.24 17.29
N PRO A 214 10.68 33.76 17.48
CA PRO A 214 9.55 34.63 17.69
C PRO A 214 9.53 35.07 19.15
N GLN A 215 10.37 36.06 19.49
CA GLN A 215 10.10 36.90 20.65
C GLN A 215 9.30 38.12 20.20
N THR A 216 8.35 38.51 21.03
CA THR A 216 7.52 39.73 20.95
C THR A 216 6.40 39.75 19.91
N ALA A 217 5.36 38.91 20.11
CA ALA A 217 4.00 39.36 19.82
C ALA A 217 3.40 39.89 21.13
N THR A 218 3.58 41.20 21.32
CA THR A 218 2.94 42.01 22.34
C THR A 218 1.43 41.84 22.32
N ALA A 219 0.90 41.47 23.48
CA ALA A 219 -0.49 41.61 23.86
C ALA A 219 -0.93 43.08 23.75
N ALA A 220 -1.96 43.37 22.95
CA ALA A 220 -2.85 44.54 23.11
C ALA A 220 -3.96 44.58 22.03
N HIS A 221 -4.95 43.69 22.08
CA HIS A 221 -6.35 44.03 21.74
C HIS A 221 -7.25 42.85 22.07
N LEU A 222 -7.72 42.80 23.32
CA LEU A 222 -8.91 42.05 23.70
C LEU A 222 -10.07 43.05 23.63
N GLU A 223 -10.80 43.02 22.52
CA GLU A 223 -12.15 43.56 22.48
C GLU A 223 -13.03 42.70 23.40
N PRO A 224 -13.92 43.29 24.21
CA PRO A 224 -14.84 42.52 25.04
C PRO A 224 -15.89 41.86 24.14
N GLU A 225 -15.80 40.54 23.99
CA GLU A 225 -16.86 39.75 23.34
C GLU A 225 -18.18 39.92 24.10
N PRO A 226 -19.32 40.01 23.40
CA PRO A 226 -20.63 40.13 24.02
C PRO A 226 -20.96 38.86 24.81
N GLU A 227 -21.38 39.05 26.05
CA GLU A 227 -21.83 38.04 27.00
C GLU A 227 -22.74 36.98 26.33
N THR A 228 -22.17 35.82 26.01
CA THR A 228 -22.95 34.67 25.60
C THR A 228 -23.74 34.20 26.81
N ILE A 229 -25.04 34.46 26.78
CA ILE A 229 -26.05 33.96 27.71
C ILE A 229 -25.90 32.43 27.78
N ILE A 230 -25.35 31.94 28.88
CA ILE A 230 -25.20 30.51 29.17
C ILE A 230 -26.62 29.97 29.39
N ASP A 231 -27.17 29.32 28.36
CA ASP A 231 -28.44 28.60 28.45
C ASP A 231 -28.26 27.40 29.39
N THR A 232 -28.65 27.56 30.66
CA THR A 232 -28.52 26.57 31.75
C THR A 232 -29.53 25.42 31.64
N ARG A 233 -30.04 25.13 30.44
CA ARG A 233 -30.90 23.97 30.23
C ARG A 233 -30.08 22.68 30.42
N PRO A 234 -30.61 21.70 31.16
CA PRO A 234 -29.94 20.42 31.33
C PRO A 234 -29.72 19.79 29.95
N LEU A 235 -28.45 19.58 29.57
CA LEU A 235 -28.12 18.89 28.33
C LEU A 235 -28.84 17.53 28.30
N PRO A 236 -29.53 17.18 27.20
CA PRO A 236 -30.10 15.86 27.06
C PRO A 236 -28.99 14.82 27.19
N LYS A 237 -29.28 13.73 27.92
CA LYS A 237 -28.34 12.62 28.12
C LYS A 237 -27.77 12.18 26.77
N PRO A 238 -26.43 12.04 26.64
CA PRO A 238 -25.82 11.60 25.38
C PRO A 238 -26.46 10.28 24.97
N LEU A 239 -26.91 10.21 23.73
CA LEU A 239 -27.46 9.00 23.16
C LEU A 239 -26.43 7.87 23.31
N PRO A 240 -26.88 6.64 23.61
CA PRO A 240 -25.97 5.50 23.67
C PRO A 240 -25.22 5.41 22.34
N PRO A 241 -23.90 5.16 22.36
CA PRO A 241 -23.11 5.05 21.14
C PRO A 241 -23.77 3.99 20.26
N LEU A 242 -24.24 4.43 19.08
CA LEU A 242 -24.74 3.54 18.05
C LEU A 242 -23.63 2.52 17.80
N HIS A 243 -23.89 1.28 18.20
CA HIS A 243 -23.00 0.17 17.98
C HIS A 243 -22.58 0.17 16.52
N ALA A 244 -21.26 0.19 16.30
CA ALA A 244 -20.65 0.05 14.99
C ALA A 244 -21.18 -1.22 14.33
N GLU A 245 -22.20 -1.05 13.49
CA GLU A 245 -22.65 -2.14 12.63
C GLU A 245 -21.48 -2.49 11.70
N PRO A 246 -21.15 -3.79 11.57
CA PRO A 246 -20.10 -4.21 10.67
C PRO A 246 -20.53 -3.87 9.25
N LYS A 247 -19.95 -2.80 8.68
CA LYS A 247 -20.05 -2.41 7.27
C LYS A 247 -19.44 -3.50 6.37
N ARG A 248 -20.02 -4.69 6.37
CA ARG A 248 -19.75 -5.77 5.43
C ARG A 248 -20.57 -5.50 4.19
N GLY A 249 -19.98 -4.90 3.16
CA GLY A 249 -20.66 -4.96 1.86
C GLY A 249 -20.10 -4.15 0.70
N LEU A 250 -19.42 -3.02 0.92
CA LEU A 250 -19.08 -2.14 -0.22
C LEU A 250 -17.72 -1.45 -0.17
N ASP A 251 -16.92 -1.65 0.87
CA ASP A 251 -15.62 -0.98 0.98
C ASP A 251 -14.52 -1.83 0.34
N LEU A 252 -14.65 -2.09 -0.96
CA LEU A 252 -13.61 -2.71 -1.79
C LEU A 252 -12.53 -1.69 -2.23
N LEU A 253 -12.63 -0.46 -1.74
CA LEU A 253 -11.63 0.56 -2.02
C LEU A 253 -10.37 0.23 -1.21
N PRO A 254 -9.18 0.29 -1.82
CA PRO A 254 -7.94 0.15 -1.10
C PRO A 254 -7.90 1.13 0.08
N ARG A 255 -7.69 0.60 1.28
CA ARG A 255 -7.53 1.41 2.49
C ARG A 255 -6.04 1.66 2.71
N THR A 256 -5.68 2.93 2.84
CA THR A 256 -4.31 3.33 3.17
C THR A 256 -4.18 3.47 4.68
N TYR A 257 -3.31 2.66 5.28
CA TYR A 257 -2.96 2.73 6.69
C TYR A 257 -1.62 3.43 6.86
N ARG A 258 -1.53 4.33 7.85
CA ARG A 258 -0.28 4.98 8.24
C ARG A 258 0.25 4.33 9.52
N ILE A 259 1.41 3.70 9.40
CA ILE A 259 2.04 2.92 10.45
C ILE A 259 3.33 3.63 10.88
N THR A 260 3.41 4.02 12.15
CA THR A 260 4.62 4.58 12.76
C THR A 260 5.33 3.47 13.53
N VAL A 261 6.53 3.09 13.11
CA VAL A 261 7.34 2.06 13.76
C VAL A 261 8.46 2.72 14.54
N GLU A 262 8.50 2.47 15.85
CA GLU A 262 9.45 3.04 16.79
C GLU A 262 10.35 1.95 17.41
N ASP A 263 11.67 2.14 17.29
CA ASP A 263 12.68 1.38 18.01
C ASP A 263 13.44 2.31 18.94
N LYS A 264 13.35 2.07 20.26
CA LYS A 264 13.92 2.96 21.29
C LYS A 264 15.44 3.03 21.29
N ARG A 265 16.16 2.05 20.73
CA ARG A 265 17.63 1.96 20.90
C ARG A 265 18.40 1.98 19.61
N ARG A 266 17.95 1.24 18.60
CA ARG A 266 18.80 0.91 17.44
C ARG A 266 18.38 1.58 16.15
N GLY A 267 17.22 2.24 16.15
CA GLY A 267 16.52 2.63 14.95
C GLY A 267 15.95 1.41 14.22
N VAL A 268 14.87 1.64 13.49
CA VAL A 268 14.17 0.57 12.79
C VAL A 268 14.96 0.13 11.56
N ASP A 269 15.27 -1.17 11.47
CA ASP A 269 15.84 -1.75 10.26
C ASP A 269 14.77 -1.80 9.16
N LEU A 270 14.99 -1.00 8.10
CA LEU A 270 14.02 -0.82 7.03
C LEU A 270 13.89 -2.05 6.14
N VAL A 271 14.94 -2.86 5.98
CA VAL A 271 14.91 -4.00 5.06
C VAL A 271 14.02 -5.13 5.59
N PRO A 272 14.15 -5.60 6.85
CA PRO A 272 13.24 -6.59 7.41
C PRO A 272 11.84 -6.02 7.60
N LEU A 273 11.68 -4.74 7.99
CA LEU A 273 10.37 -4.09 8.06
C LEU A 273 9.66 -4.15 6.70
N HIS A 274 10.38 -3.79 5.63
CA HIS A 274 9.82 -3.78 4.28
C HIS A 274 9.35 -5.18 3.85
N ARG A 275 10.18 -6.20 4.10
CA ARG A 275 9.83 -7.60 3.82
C ARG A 275 8.65 -8.10 4.67
N ALA A 276 8.56 -7.67 5.92
CA ALA A 276 7.46 -8.03 6.81
C ALA A 276 6.13 -7.54 6.28
N LEU A 277 6.04 -6.25 5.95
CA LEU A 277 4.79 -5.61 5.51
C LEU A 277 4.37 -6.09 4.13
N LEU A 278 5.29 -6.21 3.16
CA LEU A 278 4.96 -6.78 1.85
C LEU A 278 4.63 -8.29 1.89
N GLY A 279 5.03 -8.98 2.96
CA GLY A 279 4.72 -10.39 3.17
C GLY A 279 3.35 -10.63 3.82
N MET A 280 2.64 -9.58 4.24
CA MET A 280 1.30 -9.70 4.81
C MET A 280 0.25 -9.92 3.73
N ASP A 281 -0.73 -10.77 4.02
CA ASP A 281 -1.86 -11.01 3.12
C ASP A 281 -2.69 -9.72 2.95
N GLY A 282 -3.10 -9.42 1.71
CA GLY A 282 -3.94 -8.27 1.40
C GLY A 282 -3.20 -6.93 1.21
N VAL A 283 -1.90 -6.87 1.47
CA VAL A 283 -1.06 -5.69 1.17
C VAL A 283 -0.82 -5.58 -0.34
N ARG A 284 -1.22 -4.46 -0.93
CA ARG A 284 -1.00 -4.16 -2.36
C ARG A 284 0.30 -3.42 -2.60
N ASP A 285 0.52 -2.37 -1.82
CA ASP A 285 1.68 -1.50 -1.95
C ASP A 285 2.09 -0.96 -0.59
N MET A 286 3.35 -0.52 -0.52
CA MET A 286 3.91 0.08 0.67
C MET A 286 4.87 1.20 0.28
N SER A 287 4.67 2.36 0.88
CA SER A 287 5.50 3.54 0.67
C SER A 287 6.08 4.03 2.00
N LEU A 288 7.41 4.17 2.06
CA LEU A 288 8.08 4.84 3.17
C LEU A 288 7.84 6.34 3.06
N LEU A 289 7.07 6.93 3.98
CA LEU A 289 6.76 8.36 3.99
C LEU A 289 7.91 9.19 4.58
N SER A 290 8.47 8.74 5.71
CA SER A 290 9.58 9.42 6.36
C SER A 290 10.36 8.46 7.26
N TYR A 291 11.66 8.71 7.39
CA TYR A 291 12.52 8.04 8.35
C TYR A 291 13.40 9.06 9.06
N SER A 292 13.15 9.26 10.36
CA SER A 292 13.88 10.25 11.17
C SER A 292 14.07 9.74 12.58
N ASN A 293 15.26 9.94 13.15
CA ASN A 293 15.59 9.54 14.52
C ASN A 293 15.31 8.06 14.82
N GLY A 294 15.48 7.18 13.83
CA GLY A 294 15.20 5.76 13.99
C GLY A 294 13.72 5.38 13.99
N VAL A 295 12.82 6.34 13.75
CA VAL A 295 11.37 6.12 13.60
C VAL A 295 11.02 6.10 12.12
N ALA A 296 10.35 5.02 11.68
CA ALA A 296 9.87 4.88 10.31
C ALA A 296 8.36 5.15 10.25
N ILE A 297 7.93 6.02 9.34
CA ILE A 297 6.51 6.23 9.04
C ILE A 297 6.26 5.65 7.66
N VAL A 298 5.37 4.66 7.60
CA VAL A 298 5.08 3.89 6.39
C VAL A 298 3.59 4.01 6.07
N ALA A 299 3.27 4.24 4.80
CA ALA A 299 1.92 4.07 4.27
C ALA A 299 1.81 2.66 3.68
N VAL A 300 0.77 1.92 4.06
CA VAL A 300 0.48 0.58 3.57
C VAL A 300 -0.90 0.58 2.95
N ASP A 301 -0.98 0.25 1.67
CA ASP A 301 -2.25 0.13 0.95
C ASP A 301 -2.72 -1.31 1.01
N MET A 302 -3.92 -1.52 1.54
CA MET A 302 -4.49 -2.86 1.69
C MET A 302 -5.87 -2.99 1.08
N VAL A 303 -6.20 -4.21 0.63
CA VAL A 303 -7.55 -4.56 0.15
C VAL A 303 -8.51 -4.80 1.32
N ASP A 304 -8.00 -5.41 2.38
CA ASP A 304 -8.78 -5.81 3.55
C ASP A 304 -8.44 -4.92 4.76
N GLU A 305 -9.22 -5.08 5.83
CA GLU A 305 -8.98 -4.35 7.08
C GLU A 305 -7.71 -4.85 7.78
N LEU A 306 -6.85 -3.91 8.21
CA LEU A 306 -5.61 -4.24 8.90
C LEU A 306 -5.86 -4.68 10.33
N GLU A 307 -5.77 -5.99 10.58
CA GLU A 307 -5.82 -6.52 11.94
C GLU A 307 -4.50 -6.23 12.69
N PRO A 308 -4.55 -5.59 13.88
CA PRO A 308 -3.35 -5.26 14.65
C PRO A 308 -2.51 -6.48 15.03
N GLN A 309 -3.15 -7.62 15.28
CA GLN A 309 -2.48 -8.87 15.67
C GLN A 309 -1.65 -9.45 14.53
N MET A 310 -2.13 -9.35 13.28
CA MET A 310 -1.36 -9.78 12.11
C MET A 310 -0.14 -8.89 11.90
N LEU A 311 -0.31 -7.57 12.04
CA LEU A 311 0.79 -6.60 11.96
C LEU A 311 1.86 -6.89 13.03
N GLU A 312 1.42 -7.12 14.27
CA GLU A 312 2.30 -7.46 15.39
C GLU A 312 3.11 -8.73 15.10
N GLY A 313 2.44 -9.80 14.67
CA GLY A 313 3.08 -11.08 14.38
C GLY A 313 4.05 -11.02 13.20
N ALA A 314 3.71 -10.27 12.15
CA ALA A 314 4.57 -10.09 10.96
C ALA A 314 5.85 -9.33 11.31
N ILE A 315 5.72 -8.18 11.99
CA ILE A 315 6.86 -7.35 12.38
C ILE A 315 7.72 -8.08 13.41
N SER A 316 7.11 -8.71 14.41
CA SER A 316 7.82 -9.45 15.47
C SER A 316 8.70 -10.57 14.88
N ARG A 317 8.12 -11.35 13.95
CA ARG A 317 8.84 -12.43 13.26
C ARG A 317 9.98 -11.92 12.39
N ALA A 318 9.75 -10.87 11.61
CA ALA A 318 10.75 -10.35 10.67
C ALA A 318 11.91 -9.63 11.36
N MET A 319 11.62 -8.93 12.45
CA MET A 319 12.63 -8.18 13.22
C MET A 319 13.32 -9.03 14.29
N ALA A 320 12.82 -10.25 14.54
CA ALA A 320 13.23 -11.14 15.63
C ALA A 320 13.22 -10.43 16.99
N ARG A 321 12.14 -9.68 17.27
CA ARG A 321 11.95 -8.89 18.49
C ARG A 321 10.49 -8.83 18.85
N GLY A 322 10.17 -8.67 20.13
CA GLY A 322 8.80 -8.37 20.55
C GLY A 322 8.31 -7.08 19.89
N ALA A 323 7.07 -7.05 19.43
CA ALA A 323 6.40 -5.86 18.91
C ALA A 323 5.11 -5.65 19.70
N LYS A 324 4.74 -4.40 19.93
CA LYS A 324 3.44 -4.03 20.52
C LYS A 324 2.77 -3.01 19.62
N VAL A 325 1.59 -3.34 19.12
CA VAL A 325 0.81 -2.45 18.26
C VAL A 325 -0.20 -1.66 19.10
N GLU A 326 -0.15 -0.34 19.02
CA GLU A 326 -1.11 0.58 19.61
C GLU A 326 -1.91 1.24 18.48
N VAL A 327 -3.21 0.97 18.43
CA VAL A 327 -4.13 1.58 17.46
C VAL A 327 -4.48 2.98 17.95
N HIS A 328 -4.15 4.01 17.16
CA HIS A 328 -4.45 5.39 17.52
C HIS A 328 -5.78 5.84 16.90
N ASN A 329 -5.96 5.60 15.61
CA ASN A 329 -7.20 5.79 14.86
C ASN A 329 -7.44 4.60 13.92
N ASP A 330 -8.59 4.59 13.24
CA ASP A 330 -8.96 3.55 12.26
C ASP A 330 -7.92 3.37 11.14
N THR A 331 -7.18 4.42 10.78
CA THR A 331 -6.16 4.40 9.72
C THR A 331 -4.74 4.60 10.24
N THR A 332 -4.54 4.86 11.54
CA THR A 332 -3.22 5.16 12.10
C THR A 332 -2.84 4.23 13.24
N MET A 333 -1.69 3.59 13.11
CA MET A 333 -1.17 2.63 14.08
C MET A 333 0.26 2.98 14.47
N VAL A 334 0.60 2.73 15.73
CA VAL A 334 1.96 2.91 16.27
C VAL A 334 2.49 1.55 16.73
N VAL A 335 3.62 1.12 16.18
CA VAL A 335 4.27 -0.14 16.52
C VAL A 335 5.50 0.16 17.35
N LYS A 336 5.52 -0.30 18.59
CA LYS A 336 6.66 -0.18 19.51
C LYS A 336 7.41 -1.49 19.56
N LEU A 337 8.68 -1.47 19.16
CA LEU A 337 9.54 -2.64 19.27
C LEU A 337 10.07 -2.76 20.71
N ALA A 338 9.86 -3.94 21.30
CA ALA A 338 10.32 -4.30 22.63
C ALA A 338 11.80 -4.68 22.61
N GLU A 339 12.43 -4.52 23.76
CA GLU A 339 13.79 -4.97 24.03
C GLU A 339 13.70 -6.42 24.54
N GLU A 340 14.35 -7.36 23.85
CA GLU A 340 14.66 -8.69 24.42
C GLU A 340 15.91 -8.59 25.30
#